data_AF-A0A959HC16-F1
#
_entry.id   AF-A0A959HC16-F1
#
_cell.length_a   1.000
_cell.length_b   1.000
_cell.length_c   1.000
_cell.angle_alpha   90.00
_cell.angle_beta   90.00
_cell.angle_gamma   90.00
#
_symmetry.space_group_name_H-M   'P 1'
#
loop_
_entity.id
_entity.type
_entity.pdbx_description
1 polymer ?
#
loop_
_entity_poly.entity_id
_entity_poly.type
_entity_poly.pdbx_seq_one_letter_code
_entity_poly.pdbx_strand_id
1 'polypeptide(L)' 'MLVKTFAAAVHGVDARKITVEVNTGGFVAAGKQFYHLVGLPDNAVKEGFQRIEAAIQNIGFRMMRVKTVVNLAP' A
#
# COMPACT_ATOMS: atom_id res chain seq x y z
N MET A 1 -10.60 -7.50 5.59
CA MET A 1 -11.25 -7.20 4.33
C MET A 1 -10.21 -7.23 3.21
N LEU A 2 -10.43 -8.07 2.20
CA LEU A 2 -9.62 -8.13 0.98
C LEU A 2 -10.29 -7.27 -0.11
N VAL A 3 -9.52 -6.40 -0.74
CA VAL A 3 -9.94 -5.57 -1.87
C VAL A 3 -8.94 -5.74 -3.00
N LYS A 4 -9.45 -5.85 -4.23
CA LYS A 4 -8.65 -5.89 -5.46
C LYS A 4 -8.92 -4.65 -6.28
N THR A 5 -7.86 -4.03 -6.80
CA THR A 5 -7.91 -2.92 -7.74
C THR A 5 -6.78 -3.03 -8.77
N PHE A 6 -6.75 -2.14 -9.75
CA PHE A 6 -5.76 -2.13 -10.82
C PHE A 6 -5.05 -0.77 -10.88
N ALA A 7 -3.76 -0.81 -11.15
CA ALA A 7 -2.93 0.34 -11.48
C ALA A 7 -2.20 0.09 -12.80
N ALA A 8 -1.47 1.09 -13.28
CA ALA A 8 -0.59 0.95 -14.44
C ALA A 8 0.76 1.58 -14.13
N ALA A 9 1.83 0.95 -14.61
CA ALA A 9 3.18 1.48 -14.58
C ALA A 9 3.75 1.49 -16.00
N VAL A 10 4.50 2.54 -16.33
CA VAL A 10 5.19 2.64 -17.62
C VAL A 10 6.51 1.90 -17.52
N HIS A 11 6.79 1.04 -18.50
CA HIS A 11 8.07 0.36 -18.66
C HIS A 11 8.59 0.63 -20.08
N GLY A 12 9.52 1.58 -20.21
CA GLY A 12 9.95 2.08 -21.51
C GLY A 12 8.80 2.83 -22.22
N VAL A 13 8.32 2.29 -23.33
CA VAL A 13 7.18 2.84 -24.10
C VAL A 13 5.86 2.11 -23.82
N ASP A 14 5.90 1.00 -23.07
CA ASP A 14 4.74 0.16 -22.82
C ASP A 14 4.08 0.47 -21.47
N ALA A 15 2.75 0.42 -21.45
CA ALA A 15 1.96 0.49 -20.22
C ALA A 15 1.70 -0.92 -19.69
N ARG A 16 2.23 -1.23 -18.50
CA ARG A 16 2.00 -2.51 -17.83
C ARG A 16 0.93 -2.36 -16.75
N LYS A 17 -0.10 -3.19 -16.83
CA LYS A 17 -1.14 -3.28 -15.80
C LYS A 17 -0.54 -3.93 -14.55
N ILE A 18 -0.77 -3.31 -13.41
CA ILE A 18 -0.38 -3.83 -12.09
C ILE A 18 -1.66 -4.21 -11.35
N THR A 19 -1.75 -5.47 -10.92
CA THR A 19 -2.84 -5.90 -10.03
C THR A 19 -2.46 -5.55 -8.60
N VAL A 20 -3.35 -4.83 -7.92
CA VAL A 20 -3.15 -4.38 -6.53
C VAL A 20 -4.16 -5.11 -5.65
N GLU A 21 -3.65 -5.90 -4.70
CA GLU A 21 -4.47 -6.59 -3.72
C GLU A 21 -4.14 -6.05 -2.33
N VAL A 22 -5.16 -5.54 -1.63
CA VAL A 22 -5.02 -4.99 -0.30
C VAL A 22 -5.82 -5.87 0.66
N ASN A 23 -5.12 -6.49 1.60
CA ASN A 23 -5.73 -7.19 2.71
C ASN A 23 -5.54 -6.38 4.00
N THR A 24 -6.65 -5.92 4.57
CA THR A 24 -6.66 -5.15 5.82
C THR A 24 -7.40 -5.92 6.91
N GLY A 25 -6.99 -5.71 8.15
CA GLY A 25 -7.67 -6.24 9.32
C GLY A 25 -6.82 -7.23 10.09
N GLY A 26 -7.23 -7.43 11.34
CA GLY A 26 -6.45 -8.19 12.32
C GLY A 26 -5.65 -7.30 13.27
N PHE A 27 -5.15 -7.93 14.32
CA PHE A 27 -4.42 -7.28 15.40
C PHE A 27 -2.94 -7.11 15.03
N VAL A 28 -2.37 -5.97 15.43
CA VAL A 28 -0.93 -5.69 15.32
C VAL A 28 -0.41 -5.55 16.74
N ALA A 29 0.58 -6.38 17.10
CA ALA A 29 1.24 -6.28 18.38
C ALA A 29 1.93 -4.93 18.54
N ALA A 30 1.98 -4.42 19.78
CA ALA A 30 2.63 -3.15 20.08
C ALA A 30 4.09 -3.14 19.56
N GLY A 31 4.48 -2.05 18.90
CA GLY A 31 5.82 -1.90 18.33
C GLY A 31 6.09 -2.71 17.05
N LYS A 32 5.11 -3.45 16.51
CA LYS A 32 5.24 -4.11 15.21
C LYS A 32 4.76 -3.22 14.07
N GLN A 33 5.39 -3.39 12.92
CA GLN A 33 4.98 -2.75 11.68
C GLN A 33 3.59 -3.28 11.27
N PHE A 34 2.65 -2.36 11.04
CA PHE A 34 1.28 -2.70 10.66
C PHE A 34 1.09 -2.78 9.14
N TYR A 35 1.98 -2.15 8.37
CA TYR A 35 1.89 -2.05 6.92
C TYR A 35 2.98 -2.87 6.22
N HIS A 36 2.61 -3.76 5.30
CA HIS A 36 3.54 -4.57 4.52
C HIS A 36 3.27 -4.38 3.03
N LEU A 37 4.29 -4.02 2.26
CA LEU A 37 4.23 -3.93 0.82
C LEU A 37 5.05 -5.08 0.20
N VAL A 38 4.45 -5.83 -0.71
CA VAL A 38 5.01 -7.03 -1.34
C VAL A 38 4.86 -6.95 -2.85
N GLY A 39 5.84 -7.45 -3.60
CA GLY A 39 5.73 -7.67 -5.05
C GLY A 39 6.44 -6.65 -5.95
N LEU A 40 6.72 -5.42 -5.47
CA LEU A 40 7.57 -4.46 -6.18
C LEU A 40 8.62 -3.84 -5.23
N PRO A 41 9.93 -3.89 -5.57
CA PRO A 41 11.00 -3.44 -4.67
C PRO A 41 11.29 -1.93 -4.71
N ASP A 42 10.62 -1.18 -5.59
CA ASP A 42 10.92 0.23 -5.86
C ASP A 42 10.72 1.14 -4.63
N ASN A 43 11.72 1.99 -4.36
CA ASN A 43 11.72 2.86 -3.18
C ASN A 43 10.66 3.95 -3.26
N ALA A 44 10.36 4.49 -4.44
CA ALA A 44 9.32 5.51 -4.61
C ALA A 44 7.92 4.96 -4.24
N VAL A 45 7.69 3.66 -4.48
CA VAL A 45 6.45 2.98 -4.08
C VAL A 45 6.41 2.80 -2.55
N LYS A 46 7.54 2.49 -1.91
CA LYS A 46 7.63 2.37 -0.44
C LYS A 46 7.41 3.71 0.26
N GLU A 47 7.99 4.79 -0.26
CA GLU A 47 7.79 6.16 0.25
C GLU A 47 6.35 6.64 0.11
N GLY A 48 5.60 6.11 -0.87
CA GLY A 48 4.19 6.42 -1.07
C GLY A 48 3.34 6.23 0.20
N PHE A 49 3.69 5.29 1.07
CA PHE A 49 2.99 5.10 2.34
C PHE A 49 3.09 6.31 3.27
N GLN A 50 4.27 6.92 3.40
CA GLN A 50 4.45 8.11 4.24
C GLN A 50 3.63 9.29 3.73
N ARG A 51 3.48 9.40 2.40
CA ARG A 51 2.63 10.42 1.77
C ARG A 51 1.14 10.19 2.08
N ILE A 52 0.69 8.93 2.03
CA ILE A 52 -0.69 8.56 2.38
C ILE A 52 -0.96 8.86 3.86
N GLU A 53 -0.04 8.52 4.76
CA GLU A 53 -0.19 8.79 6.20
C GLU A 53 -0.30 10.30 6.46
N ALA A 54 0.59 11.11 5.88
CA ALA A 54 0.55 12.57 6.01
C ALA A 54 -0.75 13.16 5.44
N ALA A 55 -1.19 12.69 4.27
CA ALA A 55 -2.44 13.15 3.66
C ALA A 55 -3.64 12.88 4.56
N ILE A 56 -3.78 11.66 5.10
CA ILE A 56 -4.89 11.25 5.99
C ILE A 56 -4.92 12.13 7.25
N GLN A 57 -3.75 12.40 7.85
CA GLN A 57 -3.67 13.27 9.02
C GLN A 57 -4.07 14.71 8.69
N ASN A 58 -3.61 15.24 7.55
CA ASN A 58 -3.91 16.61 7.14
C ASN A 58 -5.39 16.85 6.84
N ILE A 59 -6.13 15.82 6.42
CA ILE A 59 -7.60 15.92 6.22
C ILE A 59 -8.40 15.64 7.51
N GLY A 60 -7.74 15.57 8.68
CA GLY A 60 -8.38 15.41 9.97
C GLY A 60 -8.80 13.97 10.33
N PHE A 61 -8.39 12.98 9.54
CA PHE A 61 -8.69 11.58 9.80
C PHE A 61 -7.55 10.90 10.56
N ARG A 62 -7.91 9.90 11.37
CA ARG A 62 -6.92 9.07 12.07
C ARG A 62 -6.60 7.84 11.23
N MET A 63 -5.31 7.65 10.95
CA MET A 63 -4.83 6.42 10.30
C MET A 63 -5.10 5.20 11.20
N MET A 64 -5.93 4.27 10.73
CA MET A 64 -6.18 3.01 11.45
C MET A 64 -4.96 2.10 11.34
N ARG A 65 -4.28 1.85 12.46
CA ARG A 65 -3.08 1.00 12.53
C ARG A 65 -3.44 -0.49 12.65
N VAL A 66 -4.20 -0.99 11.67
CA VAL A 66 -4.53 -2.42 11.54
C VAL A 66 -3.52 -3.12 10.62
N LYS A 67 -3.40 -4.44 10.76
CA LYS A 67 -2.54 -5.22 9.89
C LYS A 67 -3.00 -5.05 8.44
N THR A 68 -2.11 -4.55 7.60
CA THR A 68 -2.37 -4.18 6.21
C THR A 68 -1.27 -4.76 5.36
N VAL A 69 -1.64 -5.61 4.41
CA VAL A 69 -0.73 -6.20 3.43
C VAL A 69 -1.18 -5.76 2.04
N VAL A 70 -0.29 -5.12 1.31
CA VAL A 70 -0.48 -4.68 -0.07
C VAL A 70 0.42 -5.53 -0.96
N ASN A 71 -0.19 -6.28 -1.87
CA ASN A 71 0.50 -7.09 -2.86
C ASN A 71 0.37 -6.45 -4.24
N LEU A 72 1.49 -6.28 -4.93
CA LEU A 72 1.59 -5.71 -6.27
C LEU A 72 2.12 -6.78 -7.23
N ALA A 73 1.28 -7.21 -8.17
CA ALA A 73 1.62 -8.21 -9.17
C ALA A 73 1.66 -7.59 -10.59
N PRO A 74 2.74 -7.76 -11.36
CA PRO A 74 2.87 -7.28 -12.75
C PRO A 74 2.05 -8.06 -13.79
#